data_AF-A0A6F8X852-F1
#
_entry.id   AF-A0A6F8X852-F1
#
_cell.length_a   1.000
_cell.length_b   1.000
_cell.length_c   1.000
_cell.angle_alpha   90.00
_cell.angle_beta   90.00
_cell.angle_gamma   90.00
#
_symmetry.space_group_name_H-M   'P 1'
#
loop_
_entity.id
_entity.type
_entity.pdbx_description
1 polymer ?
#
loop_
_entity_poly.entity_id
_entity_poly.type
_entity_poly.pdbx_seq_one_letter_code
_entity_poly.pdbx_strand_id
1 'polypeptide(L)' 'MKHICQAVAAAYPEIKLYALLIDERPEEVTDFKRSVTAKVHASSSDESYAHYARVADNLLQTARRQAGEGQ' A
#
# COMPACT_ATOMS: atom_id res chain seq x y z
N MET A 1 -7.93 7.02 7.00
CA MET A 1 -6.70 6.43 6.41
C MET A 1 -5.87 7.45 5.62
N LYS A 2 -6.45 8.22 4.69
CA LYS A 2 -5.74 9.25 3.89
C LYS A 2 -4.90 10.23 4.73
N HIS A 3 -5.48 10.77 5.81
CA HIS A 3 -4.79 11.72 6.69
C HIS A 3 -3.54 11.16 7.35
N ILE A 4 -3.52 9.87 7.70
CA ILE A 4 -2.34 9.22 8.27
C ILE A 4 -1.24 9.14 7.22
N CYS A 5 -1.56 8.70 6.00
CA CYS A 5 -0.59 8.64 4.91
C CYS A 5 0.00 10.02 4.60
N GLN A 6 -0.84 11.07 4.57
CA GLN A 6 -0.39 12.44 4.33
C GLN A 6 0.48 12.97 5.48
N ALA A 7 0.09 12.74 6.73
CA ALA A 7 0.86 13.15 7.89
C ALA A 7 2.24 12.46 7.93
N VAL A 8 2.30 11.16 7.65
CA VAL A 8 3.55 10.39 7.59
C VAL A 8 4.43 10.88 6.45
N ALA A 9 3.87 11.07 5.25
CA ALA A 9 4.61 11.58 4.10
C ALA A 9 5.15 13.00 4.32
N ALA A 10 4.41 13.86 5.04
CA ALA A 10 4.85 15.20 5.38
C ALA A 10 5.94 15.19 6.47
N ALA A 11 5.82 14.32 7.49
CA ALA A 11 6.78 14.23 8.58
C ALA A 11 8.09 13.56 8.17
N TYR A 12 8.04 12.60 7.23
CA TYR A 12 9.17 11.80 6.79
C TYR A 12 9.20 11.71 5.26
N PRO A 13 9.61 12.77 4.55
CA PRO A 13 9.59 12.78 3.08
C PRO A 13 10.55 11.77 2.45
N GLU A 14 11.58 11.34 3.18
CA GLU A 14 12.60 10.40 2.73
C GLU A 14 12.17 8.93 2.81
N ILE A 15 11.09 8.60 3.56
CA ILE A 15 10.66 7.21 3.71
C ILE A 15 9.76 6.80 2.55
N LYS A 16 9.92 5.56 2.09
CA LYS A 16 8.97 4.95 1.18
C LYS A 16 7.71 4.56 1.91
N LEU A 17 6.59 5.16 1.51
CA LEU A 17 5.28 4.82 2.03
C LEU A 17 4.57 3.85 1.10
N TYR A 18 4.14 2.71 1.64
CA TYR A 18 3.33 1.71 0.95
C TYR A 18 1.94 1.67 1.56
N ALA A 19 0.91 1.52 0.73
CA ALA A 19 -0.46 1.26 1.18
C ALA A 19 -0.98 0.01 0.47
N LEU A 20 -1.51 -0.95 1.21
CA LEU A 20 -2.14 -2.15 0.67
C LEU A 20 -3.63 -2.10 0.96
N LEU A 21 -4.44 -2.21 -0.08
CA LEU A 21 -5.90 -2.22 -0.02
C LEU A 21 -6.39 -3.61 -0.47
N ILE A 22 -7.09 -4.32 0.39
CA ILE A 22 -7.60 -5.67 0.12
C ILE A 22 -9.11 -5.62 0.24
N ASP A 23 -9.81 -6.26 -0.71
CA ASP A 23 -11.28 -6.36 -0.69
C ASP A 23 -11.97 -4.98 -0.73
N GLU A 24 -11.29 -3.98 -1.29
CA GLU A 24 -11.80 -2.62 -1.41
C GLU A 24 -12.41 -2.38 -2.81
N ARG A 25 -13.43 -1.52 -2.88
CA ARG A 25 -14.12 -1.25 -4.14
C ARG A 25 -13.21 -0.47 -5.11
N PRO A 26 -13.27 -0.72 -6.43
CA PRO A 26 -12.39 -0.07 -7.40
C PRO A 26 -12.40 1.47 -7.37
N GLU A 27 -13.56 2.07 -7.13
CA GLU A 27 -13.75 3.52 -7.00
C GLU A 27 -13.06 4.08 -5.75
N GLU A 28 -13.12 3.36 -4.63
CA GLU A 28 -12.48 3.74 -3.37
C GLU A 28 -10.96 3.62 -3.47
N VAL A 29 -10.46 2.56 -4.13
CA VAL A 29 -9.03 2.41 -4.47
C VAL A 29 -8.54 3.55 -5.35
N THR A 30 -9.35 3.95 -6.34
CA THR A 30 -9.01 5.04 -7.28
C THR A 30 -8.96 6.39 -6.57
N ASP A 31 -9.96 6.68 -5.74
CA ASP A 31 -10.00 7.88 -4.90
C ASP A 31 -8.82 7.93 -3.92
N PHE A 32 -8.48 6.80 -3.29
CA PHE A 32 -7.33 6.68 -2.41
C PHE A 32 -6.01 6.95 -3.15
N LYS A 33 -5.79 6.30 -4.30
CA LYS A 33 -4.60 6.50 -5.15
C LYS A 33 -4.36 7.94 -5.54
N ARG A 34 -5.42 8.70 -5.81
CA ARG A 34 -5.33 10.13 -6.18
C ARG A 34 -5.08 11.04 -4.98
N SER A 35 -5.33 10.56 -3.76
CA SER A 35 -5.34 11.38 -2.54
C SER A 35 -4.07 11.27 -1.70
N VAL A 36 -3.21 10.27 -1.94
CA VAL A 36 -2.03 10.00 -1.11
C VAL A 36 -0.76 9.85 -1.95
N THR A 37 0.38 10.28 -1.39
CA THR A 37 1.72 10.12 -2.00
C THR A 37 2.32 8.73 -1.76
N ALA A 38 1.52 7.76 -1.32
CA ALA A 38 1.97 6.39 -1.04
C ALA A 38 1.96 5.54 -2.32
N LYS A 39 2.83 4.53 -2.38
CA LYS A 39 2.75 3.48 -3.39
C LYS A 39 1.63 2.50 -3.04
N VAL A 40 0.47 2.72 -3.66
CA VAL A 40 -0.75 1.94 -3.41
C VAL A 40 -0.76 0.64 -4.21
N HIS A 41 -0.87 -0.48 -3.52
CA HIS A 41 -1.17 -1.80 -4.05
C HIS A 41 -2.60 -2.15 -3.67
N ALA A 42 -3.34 -2.78 -4.59
CA ALA A 42 -4.72 -3.17 -4.32
C ALA A 42 -5.03 -4.53 -4.92
N SER A 43 -5.88 -5.31 -4.23
CA SER A 43 -6.48 -6.56 -4.73
C SER A 43 -8.00 -6.42 -4.66
N SER A 44 -8.68 -6.78 -5.75
CA SER A 44 -10.14 -6.65 -5.92
C SER A 44 -10.91 -7.73 -5.15
N SER A 45 -12.17 -7.43 -4.83
CA SER A 45 -13.09 -8.30 -4.09
C SER A 45 -13.37 -9.67 -4.71
N ASP A 46 -13.11 -9.84 -6.01
CA ASP A 46 -13.37 -11.09 -6.75
C ASP A 46 -12.28 -12.16 -6.56
N GLU A 47 -11.23 -11.88 -5.78
CA GLU A 47 -10.10 -12.77 -5.57
C GLU A 47 -10.24 -13.64 -4.31
N SER A 48 -9.54 -14.78 -4.28
CA SER A 48 -9.58 -15.69 -3.12
C SER A 48 -8.81 -15.13 -1.90
N TYR A 49 -9.19 -15.55 -0.68
CA TYR A 49 -8.40 -15.23 0.52
C TYR A 49 -6.91 -15.64 0.42
N ALA A 50 -6.62 -16.74 -0.27
CA ALA A 50 -5.25 -17.17 -0.53
C ALA A 50 -4.49 -16.17 -1.42
N HIS A 51 -5.19 -15.54 -2.38
CA HIS A 51 -4.64 -14.46 -3.17
C HIS A 51 -4.31 -13.24 -2.29
N TYR A 52 -5.23 -12.83 -1.41
CA TYR A 52 -5.00 -11.70 -0.49
C TYR A 52 -3.78 -11.91 0.39
N ALA A 53 -3.65 -13.08 1.00
CA ALA A 53 -2.49 -13.44 1.81
C ALA A 53 -1.19 -13.37 0.97
N ARG A 54 -1.22 -13.93 -0.24
CA ARG A 54 -0.07 -13.91 -1.16
C ARG A 54 0.34 -12.50 -1.56
N VAL A 55 -0.61 -11.61 -1.87
CA VAL A 55 -0.31 -10.22 -2.22
C VAL A 55 0.31 -9.48 -1.04
N ALA A 56 -0.23 -9.68 0.17
CA ALA A 56 0.32 -9.10 1.38
C ALA A 56 1.75 -9.57 1.65
N ASP A 57 2.00 -10.88 1.55
CA ASP A 57 3.33 -11.47 1.74
C ASP A 57 4.33 -10.96 0.71
N ASN A 58 3.96 -10.88 -0.56
CA ASN A 58 4.83 -10.38 -1.62
C ASN A 58 5.21 -8.91 -1.38
N LEU A 59 4.25 -8.08 -0.95
CA LEU A 59 4.52 -6.69 -0.63
C LEU A 59 5.43 -6.55 0.60
N LEU A 60 5.20 -7.35 1.63
CA LEU A 60 6.03 -7.38 2.83
C LEU A 60 7.46 -7.81 2.52
N GLN A 61 7.66 -8.85 1.70
CA GLN A 61 8.99 -9.28 1.26
C GLN A 61 9.70 -8.17 0.48
N THR A 62 8.97 -7.48 -0.40
CA THR A 62 9.51 -6.34 -1.16
C THR A 62 9.95 -5.21 -0.24
N ALA A 63 9.10 -4.83 0.72
CA ALA A 63 9.41 -3.77 1.68
C ALA A 63 10.63 -4.12 2.54
N ARG A 64 10.70 -5.36 3.04
CA ARG A 64 11.85 -5.85 3.83
C ARG A 64 13.15 -5.85 3.03
N ARG A 65 13.10 -6.32 1.78
CA ARG A 65 14.27 -6.32 0.89
C ARG A 65 14.78 -4.90 0.64
N GLN A 66 13.88 -3.97 0.31
CA GLN A 66 14.27 -2.58 0.08
C GLN A 66 14.84 -1.91 1.32
N ALA A 67 14.24 -2.15 2.49
CA ALA A 67 14.79 -1.66 3.75
C ALA A 67 16.20 -2.21 4.03
N GLY A 68 16.45 -3.49 3.71
CA GLY A 68 17.78 -4.09 3.82
C GLY A 68 18.81 -3.53 2.81
N GLU A 69 18.34 -3.02 1.67
CA GLU A 69 19.15 -2.34 0.65
C GLU A 69 19.37 -0.84 0.98
N GLY A 70 18.82 -0.34 2.09
CA GLY A 70 18.91 1.06 2.50
C GLY A 70 18.05 2.00 1.66
N GLN A 71 16.98 1.49 1.04
CA GLN A 71 16.07 2.27 0.21
C GLN A 71 14.71 2.57 0.84
#